data_AF-A0A2T0L1L4-F1
#
_entry.id   AF-A0A2T0L1L4-F1
#
_cell.length_a   1.000
_cell.length_b   1.000
_cell.length_c   1.000
_cell.angle_alpha   90.00
_cell.angle_beta   90.00
_cell.angle_gamma   90.00
#
_symmetry.space_group_name_H-M   'P 1'
#
loop_
_entity.id
_entity.type
_entity.pdbx_description
1 polymer ?
#
loop_
_entity_poly.entity_id
_entity_poly.type
_entity_poly.pdbx_seq_one_letter_code
_entity_poly.pdbx_strand_id
1 'polypeptide(L)' 'MKPIKLRVPREEAADLPDDLTAWASVSGVDPGLTVLSEPGTATDSSLPVLYQIYVSQSFFEQFPEWRMYIEQ' A
#
# COMPACT_ATOMS: atom_id res chain seq x y z
N MET A 1 -6.53 11.11 -9.01
CA MET A 1 -6.42 9.67 -9.28
C MET A 1 -7.53 8.94 -8.52
N LYS A 2 -8.01 7.78 -8.99
CA LYS A 2 -8.91 6.95 -8.18
C LYS A 2 -8.07 6.23 -7.12
N PRO A 3 -8.55 6.11 -5.87
CA PRO A 3 -7.84 5.36 -4.86
C PRO A 3 -7.77 3.88 -5.24
N ILE A 4 -6.64 3.25 -4.95
CA ILE A 4 -6.40 1.82 -5.12
C ILE A 4 -6.35 1.21 -3.73
N LYS A 5 -7.06 0.10 -3.55
CA LYS A 5 -7.04 -0.64 -2.29
C LYS A 5 -6.01 -1.76 -2.40
N LEU A 6 -5.16 -1.87 -1.38
CA LEU A 6 -4.19 -2.95 -1.25
C LEU A 6 -4.51 -3.78 -0.01
N ARG A 7 -4.53 -5.10 -0.15
CA ARG A 7 -4.60 -6.06 0.93
C ARG A 7 -3.24 -6.73 1.10
N VAL A 8 -2.44 -6.19 2.00
CA VAL A 8 -1.02 -6.51 2.14
C VAL A 8 -0.81 -7.43 3.34
N PRO A 9 -0.06 -8.55 3.19
CA PRO A 9 0.39 -9.36 4.31
C PRO A 9 1.15 -8.50 5.33
N ARG A 10 0.95 -8.74 6.62
CA ARG A 10 1.53 -7.87 7.66
C ARG A 10 3.06 -7.82 7.64
N GLU A 11 3.70 -8.89 7.18
CA GLU A 11 5.15 -8.98 7.02
C GLU A 11 5.69 -7.97 5.99
N GLU A 12 4.92 -7.69 4.95
CA GLU A 12 5.28 -6.75 3.87
C GLU A 12 4.66 -5.36 4.07
N ALA A 13 3.67 -5.23 4.97
CA ALA A 13 2.98 -3.97 5.21
C ALA A 13 3.91 -2.83 5.68
N ALA A 14 5.06 -3.18 6.26
CA ALA A 14 6.07 -2.22 6.67
C ALA A 14 6.85 -1.61 5.49
N ASP A 15 6.95 -2.31 4.36
CA ASP A 15 7.71 -1.84 3.18
C ASP A 15 6.89 -0.86 2.31
N LEU A 16 5.56 -0.97 2.35
CA LEU A 16 4.67 -0.13 1.52
C LEU A 16 4.90 1.38 1.71
N PRO A 17 4.98 1.94 2.94
CA PRO A 17 5.23 3.37 3.12
C PRO A 17 6.56 3.86 2.55
N ASP A 18 7.62 3.04 2.64
CA ASP A 18 8.94 3.37 2.11
C ASP A 18 8.91 3.41 0.57
N ASP A 19 8.29 2.43 -0.08
CA ASP A 19 8.14 2.39 -1.53
C ASP A 19 7.28 3.55 -2.06
N LEU A 20 6.19 3.88 -1.35
CA LEU A 20 5.37 5.05 -1.69
C LEU A 20 6.18 6.34 -1.59
N THR A 21 7.05 6.47 -0.58
CA THR A 21 7.92 7.64 -0.40
C THR A 21 8.98 7.73 -1.50
N ALA A 22 9.58 6.60 -1.88
CA ALA A 22 10.52 6.52 -2.99
C ALA A 22 9.84 6.91 -4.31
N TRP A 23 8.66 6.37 -4.59
CA TRP A 23 7.88 6.73 -5.77
C TRP A 23 7.46 8.20 -5.78
N ALA A 24 7.01 8.74 -4.64
CA ALA A 24 6.61 10.14 -4.49
C ALA A 24 7.78 11.08 -4.80
N SER A 25 9.00 10.72 -4.37
CA SER A 25 10.22 11.50 -4.61
C SER A 25 10.58 11.59 -6.10
N VAL A 26 10.28 10.54 -6.88
CA VAL A 26 10.54 10.49 -8.33
C VAL A 26 9.40 11.13 -9.13
N SER A 27 8.16 10.88 -8.73
CA SER A 27 6.97 11.33 -9.47
C SER A 27 6.53 12.76 -9.13
N GLY A 28 6.92 13.28 -7.97
CA GLY A 28 6.43 14.55 -7.43
C GLY A 28 4.95 14.52 -7.01
N VAL A 29 4.36 13.33 -6.88
CA VAL A 29 2.95 13.14 -6.52
C VAL A 29 2.85 12.63 -5.09
N ASP A 30 1.99 13.26 -4.28
CA ASP A 30 1.65 12.73 -2.97
C ASP A 30 0.80 11.46 -3.11
N PRO A 31 1.26 10.31 -2.59
CA PRO A 31 0.59 9.04 -2.78
C PRO A 31 -0.60 8.85 -1.83
N GLY A 32 -0.83 9.71 -0.83
CA GLY A 32 -1.89 9.61 0.16
C GLY A 32 -2.12 8.20 0.74
N LEU A 33 -1.57 7.89 1.91
CA LEU A 33 -1.73 6.58 2.54
C LEU A 33 -2.82 6.60 3.62
N THR A 34 -3.87 5.77 3.48
CA THR A 34 -4.91 5.57 4.51
C THR A 34 -4.99 4.10 4.89
N VAL A 35 -4.98 3.78 6.18
CA VAL A 35 -5.23 2.43 6.68
C VAL A 35 -6.72 2.26 6.94
N LEU A 36 -7.38 1.36 6.22
CA LEU A 36 -8.83 1.13 6.30
C LEU A 36 -9.22 0.17 7.42
N SER A 37 -8.34 -0.80 7.69
CA SER A 37 -8.50 -1.75 8.77
C SER A 37 -7.15 -1.91 9.45
N GLU A 38 -6.93 -1.18 10.52
CA GLU A 38 -5.89 -1.57 11.48
C GLU A 38 -6.38 -2.86 12.16
N PRO A 39 -5.53 -3.90 12.30
CA PRO A 39 -5.87 -5.06 13.13
C PRO A 39 -5.98 -4.55 14.56
N GLY A 40 -7.20 -4.17 14.97
CA GLY A 40 -7.49 -3.60 16.26
C GLY A 40 -7.08 -4.57 17.36
N THR A 41 -6.01 -4.24 18.08
CA THR A 41 -5.71 -4.66 19.47
C THR A 41 -5.92 -6.15 19.85
N ALA A 42 -5.95 -7.09 18.91
CA ALA A 42 -6.30 -8.48 19.20
C ALA A 42 -5.44 -9.46 18.40
N THR A 43 -4.40 -9.97 19.08
CA THR A 43 -3.96 -11.38 19.16
C THR A 43 -3.62 -12.19 17.90
N ASP A 44 -3.99 -11.76 16.69
CA ASP A 44 -3.70 -12.48 15.45
C ASP A 44 -2.74 -11.65 14.57
N SER A 45 -1.45 -11.89 14.78
CA SER A 45 -0.34 -11.36 13.97
C SER A 45 -0.39 -11.79 12.49
N SER A 46 -1.32 -12.67 12.11
CA SER A 46 -1.45 -13.23 10.76
C SER A 46 -2.45 -12.50 9.85
N LEU A 47 -3.17 -11.49 10.33
CA LEU A 47 -4.15 -10.77 9.50
C LEU A 47 -3.49 -9.73 8.58
N PRO A 48 -3.88 -9.66 7.30
CA PRO A 48 -3.38 -8.65 6.37
C PRO A 48 -3.92 -7.25 6.72
N VAL A 49 -3.16 -6.23 6.32
CA VAL A 49 -3.50 -4.82 6.49
C VAL A 49 -4.18 -4.32 5.21
N LEU A 50 -5.29 -3.59 5.36
CA LEU A 50 -5.98 -2.95 4.25
C LEU A 50 -5.54 -1.49 4.13
N TYR A 51 -4.92 -1.16 3.01
CA TYR A 51 -4.51 0.18 2.65
C TYR A 51 -5.36 0.75 1.53
N GLN A 52 -5.50 2.07 1.53
CA GLN A 52 -6.01 2.85 0.41
C GLN A 52 -4.95 3.88 0.03
N ILE A 53 -4.49 3.82 -1.21
CA ILE A 53 -3.42 4.66 -1.76
C ILE A 53 -3.87 5.39 -3.03
N TYR A 54 -3.27 6.55 -3.30
CA TYR A 54 -3.52 7.42 -4.45
C TYR A 54 -2.30 7.47 -5.37
N VAL A 55 -2.06 6.37 -6.09
CA VAL A 55 -0.93 6.25 -7.02
C VAL A 55 -1.40 6.05 -8.48
N SER A 56 -0.49 6.28 -9.43
CA SER A 56 -0.68 5.95 -10.85
C SER A 56 -0.13 4.57 -11.21
N GLN A 57 -0.40 4.10 -12.43
CA GLN A 57 0.16 2.84 -12.94
C GLN A 57 1.69 2.78 -12.81
N SER A 58 2.38 3.92 -12.91
CA SER A 58 3.83 4.01 -12.80
C SER A 58 4.40 3.67 -11.42
N PHE A 59 3.59 3.70 -10.36
CA PHE A 59 4.00 3.10 -9.08
C PHE A 59 4.26 1.61 -9.26
N PHE A 60 3.31 0.90 -9.87
CA PHE A 60 3.43 -0.54 -10.11
C PHE A 60 4.38 -0.91 -11.26
N GLU A 61 4.85 0.07 -12.04
CA GLU A 61 5.94 -0.14 -13.00
C GLU A 61 7.30 -0.16 -12.27
N GLN A 62 7.45 0.64 -11.21
CA GLN A 62 8.65 0.67 -10.37
C GLN A 62 8.64 -0.45 -9.33
N PHE A 63 7.48 -0.73 -8.73
CA PHE A 63 7.27 -1.72 -7.68
C PHE A 63 6.17 -2.71 -8.11
N PRO A 64 6.46 -3.61 -9.06
CA PRO A 64 5.49 -4.55 -9.62
C PRO A 64 4.92 -5.57 -8.62
N GLU A 65 5.63 -5.84 -7.53
CA GLU A 65 5.21 -6.71 -6.43
C GLU A 65 3.86 -6.29 -5.85
N TRP A 66 3.59 -4.98 -5.71
CA TRP A 66 2.34 -4.49 -5.13
C TRP A 66 1.09 -4.82 -5.94
N ARG A 67 1.25 -5.20 -7.22
CA ARG A 67 0.11 -5.57 -8.08
C ARG A 67 -0.64 -6.79 -7.56
N MET A 68 0.04 -7.74 -6.91
CA MET A 68 -0.60 -8.95 -6.40
C MET A 68 -1.49 -8.67 -5.18
N TYR A 69 -1.29 -7.54 -4.52
CA TYR A 69 -2.07 -7.12 -3.35
C TYR A 69 -3.26 -6.23 -3.70
N ILE A 70 -3.47 -5.88 -4.97
CA ILE A 70 -4.62 -5.06 -5.38
C ILE A 70 -5.91 -5.81 -5.08
N GLU A 71 -6.76 -5.21 -4.25
CA GLU A 71 -8.09 -5.72 -3.96
C GLU A 71 -9.01 -5.44 -5.17
N GLN A 72 -9.62 -6.50 -5.73
CA GLN A 72 -10.52 -6.44 -6.90
C GLN A 72 -11.91 -5.89 -6.57
#